data_AF-A0A452YAF6-F1
#
_entry.id   AF-A0A452YAF6-F1
#
_cell.length_a   1.000
_cell.length_b   1.000
_cell.length_c   1.000
_cell.angle_alpha   90.00
_cell.angle_beta   90.00
_cell.angle_gamma   90.00
#
_symmetry.space_group_name_H-M   'P 1'
#
loop_
_entity.id
_entity.type
_entity.pdbx_description
1 polymer ?
#
loop_
_entity_poly.entity_id
_entity_poly.type
_entity_poly.pdbx_seq_one_letter_code
_entity_poly.pdbx_strand_id
1 'polypeptide(L)'
;IMSVFQNSVAQQMPATARLQGEIEQYLNDGLVPYTEKFNVLDWWKVAGTRYATLRKVARDIFGIPVTIVASESAFSTGGRKLKEHRSRLTSDMVEVLMCSQDWLRNKYKDAYTGEDLAV
;
A
#
# COMPACT_ATOMS: atom_id res chain seq x y z
N ILE A 1 -8.94 -11.77 -36.75
CA ILE A 1 -8.21 -11.74 -35.46
C ILE A 1 -7.97 -10.30 -35.00
N MET A 2 -7.30 -9.45 -35.79
CA MET A 2 -7.09 -8.02 -35.45
C MET A 2 -8.40 -7.24 -35.18
N SER A 3 -9.50 -7.55 -35.88
CA SER A 3 -10.79 -6.88 -35.68
C SER A 3 -11.49 -7.24 -34.36
N VAL A 4 -11.28 -8.45 -33.84
CA VAL A 4 -11.86 -8.89 -32.56
C VAL A 4 -11.13 -8.22 -31.40
N PHE A 5 -9.80 -8.07 -31.51
CA PHE A 5 -9.00 -7.31 -30.56
C PHE A 5 -9.36 -5.82 -30.58
N GLN A 6 -9.55 -5.21 -31.76
CA GLN A 6 -10.04 -3.83 -31.85
C GLN A 6 -11.45 -3.64 -31.27
N ASN A 7 -12.37 -4.57 -31.50
CA ASN A 7 -13.70 -4.54 -30.87
C ASN A 7 -13.62 -4.70 -29.35
N SER A 8 -12.73 -5.56 -28.84
CA SER A 8 -12.54 -5.75 -27.40
C SER A 8 -11.92 -4.54 -26.71
N VAL A 9 -11.01 -3.83 -27.38
CA VAL A 9 -10.43 -2.57 -26.89
C VAL A 9 -11.46 -1.44 -26.97
N ALA A 10 -12.32 -1.41 -27.99
CA ALA A 10 -13.38 -0.42 -28.15
C ALA A 10 -14.58 -0.63 -27.19
N GLN A 11 -14.85 -1.86 -26.74
CA GLN A 11 -15.86 -2.17 -25.72
C GLN A 11 -15.36 -1.94 -24.28
N GLN A 12 -14.08 -1.69 -24.09
CA GLN A 12 -13.55 -1.33 -22.79
C GLN A 12 -13.86 0.14 -22.53
N MET A 13 -14.85 0.42 -21.67
CA MET A 13 -15.01 1.75 -21.08
C MET A 13 -13.63 2.26 -20.64
N PRO A 14 -13.24 3.47 -21.05
CA PRO A 14 -11.92 3.98 -20.72
C PRO A 14 -11.76 3.97 -19.20
N ALA A 15 -10.59 3.56 -18.71
CA ALA A 15 -10.34 3.41 -17.27
C ALA A 15 -10.68 4.70 -16.49
N THR A 16 -10.52 5.85 -17.14
CA THR A 16 -10.91 7.17 -16.64
C THR A 16 -12.42 7.32 -16.43
N ALA A 17 -13.26 6.82 -17.35
CA ALA A 17 -14.71 6.88 -17.20
C ALA A 17 -15.22 5.99 -16.07
N ARG A 18 -14.61 4.80 -15.89
CA ARG A 18 -14.94 3.93 -14.74
C ARG A 18 -14.55 4.58 -13.42
N LEU A 19 -13.33 5.14 -13.35
CA LEU A 19 -12.87 5.86 -12.16
C LEU A 19 -13.77 7.06 -11.86
N GLN A 20 -14.19 7.81 -12.87
CA GLN A 20 -15.06 8.96 -12.68
C GLN A 20 -16.41 8.55 -12.08
N GLY A 21 -17.05 7.50 -12.58
CA GLY A 21 -18.28 6.97 -12.00
C GLY A 21 -18.11 6.47 -10.56
N GLU A 22 -16.99 5.79 -10.26
CA GLU A 22 -16.66 5.35 -8.89
C GLU A 22 -16.44 6.55 -7.94
N ILE A 23 -15.80 7.63 -8.42
CA ILE A 23 -15.60 8.87 -7.64
C ILE A 23 -16.95 9.55 -7.37
N GLU A 24 -17.77 9.74 -8.39
CA GLU A 24 -19.09 10.34 -8.24
C GLU A 24 -19.93 9.54 -7.25
N GLN A 25 -19.90 8.21 -7.35
CA GLN A 25 -20.58 7.34 -6.39
C GLN A 25 -20.03 7.49 -4.96
N TYR A 26 -18.70 7.50 -4.79
CA TYR A 26 -18.07 7.68 -3.48
C TYR A 26 -18.43 9.02 -2.83
N LEU A 27 -18.50 10.10 -3.63
CA LEU A 27 -18.87 11.44 -3.15
C LEU A 27 -20.35 11.56 -2.78
N ASN A 28 -21.21 10.77 -3.44
CA ASN A 28 -22.65 10.75 -3.15
C ASN A 28 -23.02 9.79 -2.00
N ASP A 29 -22.17 8.81 -1.70
CA ASP A 29 -22.39 7.90 -0.59
C ASP A 29 -22.31 8.64 0.76
N GLY A 30 -23.06 8.14 1.74
CA GLY A 30 -23.11 8.76 3.07
C GLY A 30 -21.77 8.72 3.81
N LEU A 31 -21.53 9.71 4.66
CA LEU A 31 -20.33 9.78 5.48
C LEU A 31 -20.29 8.62 6.50
N VAL A 32 -19.10 8.07 6.68
CA VAL A 32 -18.84 7.06 7.70
C VAL A 32 -18.65 7.76 9.06
N PRO A 33 -19.35 7.33 10.12
CA PRO A 33 -19.13 7.87 11.45
C PRO A 33 -17.67 7.72 11.89
N TYR A 34 -17.06 8.80 12.35
CA TYR A 34 -15.71 8.74 12.90
C TYR A 34 -15.69 7.94 14.20
N THR A 35 -14.68 7.08 14.35
CA THR A 35 -14.38 6.34 15.57
C THR A 35 -12.90 6.49 15.85
N GLU A 36 -12.49 6.57 17.12
CA GLU A 36 -11.07 6.72 17.50
C GLU A 36 -10.15 5.60 16.94
N LYS A 37 -10.72 4.41 16.72
CA LYS A 37 -10.03 3.25 16.14
C LYS A 37 -10.20 3.11 14.62
N PHE A 38 -10.64 4.16 13.94
CA PHE A 38 -10.89 4.12 12.50
C PHE A 38 -9.58 4.00 11.72
N ASN A 39 -9.43 2.93 10.94
CA ASN A 39 -8.32 2.73 10.01
C ASN A 39 -8.80 2.90 8.56
N VAL A 40 -8.32 3.96 7.90
CA VAL A 40 -8.68 4.28 6.52
C VAL A 40 -8.29 3.18 5.53
N LEU A 41 -7.16 2.49 5.73
CA LEU A 41 -6.71 1.42 4.85
C LEU A 41 -7.59 0.17 4.99
N ASP A 42 -8.00 -0.17 6.20
CA ASP A 42 -8.91 -1.30 6.44
C ASP A 42 -10.31 -1.00 5.91
N TRP A 43 -10.76 0.25 6.01
CA TRP A 43 -12.00 0.69 5.37
C TRP A 43 -11.94 0.49 3.84
N TRP A 44 -10.86 0.93 3.18
CA TRP A 44 -10.67 0.71 1.74
C TRP A 44 -10.52 -0.77 1.37
N LYS A 45 -10.07 -1.64 2.28
CA LYS A 45 -10.04 -3.10 2.04
C LYS A 45 -11.45 -3.68 1.91
N VAL A 46 -12.38 -3.24 2.75
CA VAL A 46 -13.75 -3.77 2.83
C VAL A 46 -14.69 -3.03 1.87
N ALA A 47 -14.79 -1.70 2.01
CA ALA A 47 -15.68 -0.86 1.21
C ALA A 47 -15.22 -0.71 -0.23
N GLY A 48 -13.91 -0.81 -0.50
CA GLY A 48 -13.34 -0.70 -1.83
C GLY A 48 -13.67 -1.88 -2.77
N THR A 49 -14.42 -2.88 -2.31
CA THR A 49 -15.08 -3.85 -3.21
C THR A 49 -16.12 -3.18 -4.11
N ARG A 50 -16.73 -2.08 -3.65
CA ARG A 50 -17.68 -1.25 -4.42
C ARG A 50 -16.97 -0.28 -5.38
N TYR A 51 -15.68 0.01 -5.15
CA TYR A 51 -14.88 0.94 -5.93
C TYR A 51 -13.55 0.30 -6.37
N ALA A 52 -13.62 -0.57 -7.37
CA ALA A 52 -12.51 -1.45 -7.75
C ALA A 52 -11.27 -0.69 -8.27
N THR A 53 -11.47 0.46 -8.90
CA THR A 53 -10.41 1.32 -9.45
C THR A 53 -9.94 2.33 -8.41
N LEU A 54 -10.88 3.01 -7.76
CA LEU A 54 -10.62 4.05 -6.76
C LEU A 54 -9.92 3.49 -5.53
N ARG A 55 -10.25 2.27 -5.09
CA ARG A 55 -9.54 1.59 -3.99
C ARG A 55 -8.03 1.47 -4.25
N LYS A 56 -7.63 1.19 -5.49
CA LYS A 56 -6.21 1.05 -5.85
C LYS A 56 -5.51 2.40 -5.74
N VAL A 57 -6.13 3.44 -6.29
CA VAL A 57 -5.64 4.82 -6.20
C VAL A 57 -5.53 5.27 -4.73
N ALA A 58 -6.57 5.03 -3.94
CA ALA A 58 -6.59 5.37 -2.51
C ALA A 58 -5.46 4.67 -1.74
N ARG A 59 -5.22 3.39 -1.98
CA ARG A 59 -4.11 2.64 -1.35
C ARG A 59 -2.76 3.24 -1.73
N ASP A 60 -2.56 3.62 -2.99
CA ASP A 60 -1.31 4.18 -3.47
C ASP A 60 -1.05 5.57 -2.85
N ILE A 61 -2.11 6.37 -2.65
CA ILE A 61 -2.03 7.68 -1.98
C ILE A 61 -1.79 7.53 -0.47
N PHE A 62 -2.59 6.72 0.23
CA PHE A 62 -2.50 6.56 1.68
C PHE A 62 -1.28 5.74 2.13
N GLY A 63 -0.65 4.99 1.21
CA GLY A 63 0.59 4.26 1.47
C GLY A 63 1.82 5.17 1.55
N ILE A 64 1.73 6.43 1.12
CA ILE A 64 2.84 7.38 1.17
C ILE A 64 3.00 7.89 2.61
N PRO A 65 4.14 7.67 3.28
CA PRO A 65 4.37 8.20 4.62
C PRO A 65 4.40 9.73 4.57
N VAL A 66 3.64 10.37 5.46
CA VAL A 66 3.50 11.84 5.52
C VAL A 66 4.79 12.52 5.99
N THR A 67 5.68 11.81 6.69
CA THR A 67 6.90 12.39 7.26
C THR A 67 8.17 11.63 6.86
N ILE A 68 9.24 12.39 6.63
CA ILE A 68 10.61 11.92 6.37
C ILE A 68 11.22 11.26 7.64
N VAL A 69 10.55 11.38 8.80
CA VAL A 69 10.99 10.81 10.08
C VAL A 69 11.11 9.28 10.02
N ALA A 70 10.30 8.60 9.19
CA ALA A 70 10.45 7.16 8.96
C ALA A 70 11.80 6.81 8.30
N SER A 71 12.23 7.60 7.31
CA SER A 71 13.57 7.46 6.71
C SER A 71 14.68 7.82 7.69
N GLU A 72 14.55 8.92 8.46
CA GLU A 72 15.56 9.29 9.46
C GLU A 72 15.73 8.23 10.56
N SER A 73 14.64 7.59 11.00
CA SER A 73 14.70 6.47 11.95
C SER A 73 15.36 5.23 11.38
N ALA A 74 15.08 4.90 10.11
CA ALA A 74 15.75 3.81 9.40
C ALA A 74 17.26 4.06 9.28
N PHE A 75 17.67 5.29 8.94
CA PHE A 75 19.08 5.70 8.87
C PHE A 75 19.76 5.75 10.25
N SER A 76 19.07 6.23 11.28
CA SER A 76 19.58 6.26 12.66
C SER A 76 19.86 4.86 13.23
N THR A 77 19.04 3.87 12.83
CA THR A 77 19.26 2.47 13.20
C THR A 77 20.52 1.88 12.55
N GLY A 78 20.98 2.43 11.43
CA GLY A 78 22.20 2.01 10.74
C GLY A 78 23.47 2.13 11.58
N GLY A 79 23.55 3.16 12.44
CA GLY A 79 24.74 3.41 13.28
C GLY A 79 24.95 2.39 14.40
N ARG A 80 23.91 1.65 14.82
CA ARG A 80 23.99 0.69 15.96
C ARG A 80 24.13 -0.78 15.54
N LYS A 81 24.01 -1.09 14.24
CA LYS A 81 24.03 -2.47 13.71
C LYS A 81 25.34 -2.88 13.03
N LEU A 82 26.28 -1.95 12.87
CA LEU A 82 27.63 -2.24 12.38
C LEU A 82 28.55 -2.54 13.57
N LYS A 83 28.48 -3.75 14.13
CA LYS A 83 29.57 -4.27 14.98
C LYS A 83 30.82 -4.48 14.12
N GLU A 84 32.01 -4.42 14.72
CA GLU A 84 33.36 -4.61 14.15
C GLU A 84 33.47 -5.62 12.97
N HIS A 85 32.69 -6.71 13.00
CA HIS A 85 32.62 -7.72 11.93
C HIS A 85 32.08 -7.16 10.58
N ARG A 86 31.26 -6.12 10.59
CA ARG A 86 30.62 -5.54 9.41
C ARG A 86 31.42 -4.42 8.73
N SER A 87 32.56 -4.02 9.29
CA SER A 87 33.49 -3.06 8.68
C SER A 87 34.09 -3.53 7.33
N ARG A 88 33.80 -4.78 6.93
CA ARG A 88 34.23 -5.40 5.65
C ARG A 88 33.11 -5.55 4.62
N LEU A 89 31.87 -5.16 4.94
CA LEU A 89 30.75 -5.21 3.99
C LEU A 89 30.78 -3.97 3.11
N THR A 90 30.58 -4.15 1.80
CA THR A 90 30.36 -3.04 0.88
C THR A 90 29.01 -2.38 1.17
N SER A 91 28.85 -1.11 0.78
CA SER A 91 27.59 -0.36 0.92
C SER A 91 26.40 -1.15 0.38
N ASP A 92 26.57 -1.76 -0.79
CA ASP A 92 25.55 -2.57 -1.47
C ASP A 92 25.09 -3.76 -0.61
N MET A 93 26.02 -4.45 0.05
CA MET A 93 25.66 -5.59 0.91
C MET A 93 24.90 -5.15 2.16
N VAL A 94 25.21 -3.96 2.70
CA VAL A 94 24.48 -3.40 3.84
C VAL A 94 23.05 -3.03 3.43
N GLU A 95 22.87 -2.43 2.26
CA GLU A 95 21.54 -2.10 1.71
C GLU A 95 20.71 -3.36 1.50
N VAL A 96 21.26 -4.38 0.82
CA VAL A 96 20.56 -5.66 0.60
C VAL A 96 20.13 -6.29 1.92
N LEU A 97 20.99 -6.28 2.95
CA LEU A 97 20.66 -6.82 4.27
C LEU A 97 19.56 -6.02 4.98
N MET A 98 19.60 -4.68 4.91
CA MET A 98 18.57 -3.82 5.50
C MET A 98 17.23 -4.00 4.79
N CYS A 99 17.20 -3.94 3.46
CA CYS A 99 16.01 -4.15 2.64
C CYS A 99 15.40 -5.54 2.89
N SER A 100 16.23 -6.58 2.94
CA SER A 100 15.78 -7.96 3.22
C SER A 100 15.19 -8.09 4.62
N GLN A 101 15.83 -7.49 5.63
CA GLN A 101 15.33 -7.50 7.01
C GLN A 101 13.99 -6.75 7.13
N ASP A 102 13.84 -5.61 6.47
CA ASP A 102 12.62 -4.82 6.49
C ASP A 102 11.47 -5.52 5.77
N TRP A 103 11.75 -6.13 4.62
CA TRP A 103 10.79 -6.93 3.86
C TRP A 103 10.26 -8.12 4.68
N LEU A 104 11.16 -8.88 5.31
CA LEU A 104 10.78 -10.00 6.16
C LEU A 104 9.94 -9.51 7.35
N ARG A 105 10.33 -8.42 8.01
CA ARG A 105 9.58 -7.88 9.15
C ARG A 105 8.16 -7.46 8.76
N ASN A 106 7.96 -6.85 7.60
CA ASN A 106 6.63 -6.44 7.14
C ASN A 106 5.76 -7.65 6.77
N LYS A 107 6.33 -8.66 6.10
CA LYS A 107 5.62 -9.93 5.79
C LYS A 107 5.02 -10.59 7.03
N TYR A 108 5.74 -10.62 8.15
CA TYR A 108 5.21 -11.21 9.38
C TYR A 108 4.16 -10.33 10.07
N LYS A 109 4.25 -9.00 9.97
CA LYS A 109 3.23 -8.11 10.57
C LYS A 109 1.86 -8.23 9.90
N ASP A 110 1.83 -8.40 8.58
CA ASP A 110 0.59 -8.61 7.82
C ASP A 110 -0.07 -9.97 8.15
N ALA A 111 0.73 -10.98 8.53
CA ALA A 111 0.23 -12.31 8.90
C ALA A 111 -0.48 -12.31 10.27
N TYR A 112 0.05 -11.58 11.26
CA TYR A 112 -0.56 -11.50 12.60
C TYR A 112 -1.74 -10.51 12.69
N THR A 113 -1.92 -9.63 11.71
CA THR A 113 -3.05 -8.67 11.70
C THR A 113 -4.29 -9.17 10.94
N GLY A 114 -4.21 -10.34 10.30
CA GLY A 114 -5.32 -10.97 9.57
C GLY A 114 -6.14 -11.98 10.36
N GLU A 115 -5.69 -12.44 11.53
CA GLU A 115 -6.35 -13.48 12.34
C GLU A 115 -6.91 -12.99 13.70
N ASP A 116 -6.60 -11.77 14.15
CA ASP A 116 -7.02 -11.27 15.49
C ASP A 116 -8.32 -10.42 15.49
N LEU A 117 -9.27 -10.70 14.59
CA LEU A 117 -10.67 -10.22 14.72
C LEU A 117 -11.69 -11.38 14.82
N ALA A 118 -11.24 -12.57 15.17
CA ALA A 118 -12.09 -13.69 15.54
C ALA A 118 -11.80 -14.16 16.97
N VAL A 119 -11.92 -13.26 17.95
CA VAL A 119 -12.20 -13.59 19.36
C VAL A 119 -13.19 -12.57 19.91
#